data_AF-A0A497FAP3-F1
#
_entry.id   AF-A0A497FAP3-F1
#
_cell.length_a   1.000
_cell.length_b   1.000
_cell.length_c   1.000
_cell.angle_alpha   90.00
_cell.angle_beta   90.00
_cell.angle_gamma   90.00
#
_symmetry.space_group_name_H-M   'P 1'
#
loop_
_entity.id
_entity.type
_entity.pdbx_description
1 polymer ?
#
loop_
_entity_poly.entity_id
_entity_poly.type
_entity_poly.pdbx_seq_one_letter_code
_entity_poly.pdbx_strand_id
1 'polypeptide(L)'
;MSFATAREILRYAIEELDKALRLNNVFLYRNAADKAFLALVVAINTYIYQKLGTVPQSHSERRRLLREMGREDLRALYSDLMKTLHEEAFYEGIYQPEEVKYAIEKVGKLIDDLERELSK
;
A
#
# COMPACT_ATOMS: atom_id res chain seq x y z
N MET A 1 12.66 7.27 -4.30
CA MET A 1 11.89 6.25 -3.56
C MET A 1 12.23 4.89 -4.18
N SER A 2 12.39 3.83 -3.37
CA SER A 2 12.77 2.50 -3.83
C SER A 2 11.84 1.41 -3.28
N PHE A 3 11.84 0.23 -3.90
CA PHE A 3 11.12 -0.93 -3.38
C PHE A 3 11.66 -1.37 -2.00
N ALA A 4 12.96 -1.19 -1.74
CA ALA A 4 13.53 -1.44 -0.42
C ALA A 4 12.87 -0.58 0.68
N THR A 5 12.63 0.70 0.40
CA THR A 5 11.89 1.59 1.32
C THR A 5 10.45 1.11 1.50
N ALA A 6 9.76 0.70 0.44
CA ALA A 6 8.40 0.16 0.56
C ALA A 6 8.36 -1.10 1.45
N ARG A 7 9.31 -2.03 1.29
CA ARG A 7 9.42 -3.24 2.12
C ARG A 7 9.68 -2.91 3.58
N GLU A 8 10.56 -1.95 3.85
CA GLU A 8 10.85 -1.51 5.22
C GLU A 8 9.60 -0.93 5.90
N ILE A 9 8.86 -0.06 5.22
CA ILE A 9 7.60 0.49 5.74
C ILE A 9 6.58 -0.62 5.98
N LEU A 10 6.46 -1.57 5.05
CA LEU A 10 5.55 -2.71 5.21
C LEU A 10 5.92 -3.59 6.40
N ARG A 11 7.22 -3.83 6.64
CA ARG A 11 7.70 -4.56 7.83
C ARG A 11 7.25 -3.86 9.11
N TYR A 12 7.43 -2.54 9.21
CA TYR A 12 6.96 -1.77 10.36
C TYR A 12 5.43 -1.84 10.52
N ALA A 13 4.67 -1.85 9.41
CA ALA A 13 3.22 -2.02 9.46
C ALA A 13 2.82 -3.39 10.02
N ILE A 14 3.51 -4.47 9.62
CA ILE A 14 3.26 -5.84 10.12
C ILE A 14 3.58 -5.94 11.62
N GLU A 15 4.73 -5.44 12.04
CA GLU A 15 5.14 -5.44 13.45
C GLU A 15 4.16 -4.64 14.33
N GLU A 16 3.70 -3.49 13.84
CA GLU A 16 2.73 -2.66 14.56
C GLU A 16 1.34 -3.29 14.60
N LEU A 17 0.90 -3.97 13.52
CA LEU A 17 -0.36 -4.69 13.50
C LEU A 17 -0.34 -5.83 14.53
N ASP A 18 0.71 -6.65 14.56
CA ASP A 18 0.84 -7.71 15.56
C ASP A 18 0.74 -7.15 16.99
N LYS A 19 1.46 -6.06 17.26
CA LYS A 19 1.37 -5.36 18.54
C LYS A 19 -0.04 -4.84 18.82
N ALA A 20 -0.72 -4.27 17.82
CA ALA A 20 -2.07 -3.76 17.96
C ALA A 20 -3.07 -4.85 18.34
N LEU A 21 -2.99 -6.01 17.68
CA LEU A 21 -3.89 -7.14 17.92
C LEU A 21 -3.64 -7.77 19.30
N ARG A 22 -2.38 -7.96 19.70
CA ARG A 22 -2.05 -8.49 21.03
C ARG A 22 -2.50 -7.58 22.17
N LEU A 23 -2.44 -6.26 21.97
CA LEU A 23 -2.78 -5.27 22.98
C LEU A 23 -4.24 -4.78 22.89
N ASN A 24 -5.03 -5.27 21.93
CA ASN A 24 -6.35 -4.71 21.58
C ASN A 24 -6.33 -3.18 21.45
N ASN A 25 -5.29 -2.63 20.83
CA ASN A 25 -5.09 -1.19 20.72
C ASN A 25 -5.54 -0.68 19.35
N VAL A 26 -6.70 -0.04 19.31
CA VAL A 26 -7.30 0.47 18.06
C VAL A 26 -6.46 1.56 17.40
N PHE A 27 -5.73 2.38 18.16
CA PHE A 27 -4.88 3.42 17.57
C PHE A 27 -3.67 2.82 16.86
N LEU A 28 -3.05 1.80 17.47
CA LEU A 28 -1.97 1.06 16.80
C LEU A 28 -2.48 0.32 15.57
N TYR A 29 -3.69 -0.24 15.62
CA TYR A 29 -4.31 -0.90 14.47
C TYR A 29 -4.48 0.07 13.29
N ARG A 30 -5.03 1.27 13.56
CA ARG A 30 -5.21 2.32 12.55
C ARG A 30 -3.86 2.76 11.97
N ASN A 31 -2.85 2.97 12.82
CA ASN A 31 -1.51 3.35 12.40
C ASN A 31 -0.81 2.28 11.56
N ALA A 32 -1.04 1.00 11.86
CA ALA A 32 -0.51 -0.11 11.11
C ALA A 32 -1.13 -0.17 9.70
N ALA A 33 -2.46 -0.02 9.61
CA ALA A 33 -3.18 0.00 8.34
C ALA A 33 -2.71 1.15 7.43
N ASP A 34 -2.60 2.37 7.97
CA ASP A 34 -2.13 3.52 7.19
C ASP A 34 -0.67 3.36 6.75
N LYS A 35 0.17 2.76 7.59
CA LYS A 35 1.57 2.47 7.26
C LYS A 35 1.70 1.43 6.15
N ALA A 36 0.84 0.41 6.14
CA ALA A 36 0.76 -0.51 5.02
C ALA A 36 0.31 0.19 3.72
N PHE A 37 -0.65 1.12 3.81
CA PHE A 37 -1.04 1.94 2.67
C PHE A 37 0.10 2.85 2.19
N LEU A 38 0.90 3.42 3.10
CA LEU A 38 2.09 4.19 2.74
C LEU A 38 3.10 3.33 1.97
N ALA A 39 3.30 2.06 2.37
CA ALA A 39 4.16 1.14 1.63
C ALA A 39 3.65 0.94 0.18
N LEU A 40 2.34 0.75 0.00
CA LEU A 40 1.70 0.68 -1.31
C LEU A 40 1.95 1.96 -2.14
N VAL A 41 1.76 3.14 -1.54
CA VAL A 41 2.00 4.43 -2.19
C VAL A 41 3.44 4.56 -2.65
N VAL A 42 4.41 4.20 -1.81
CA VAL A 42 5.84 4.24 -2.14
C VAL A 42 6.17 3.27 -3.27
N ALA A 43 5.58 2.07 -3.27
CA ALA A 43 5.76 1.08 -4.32
C ALA A 43 5.23 1.56 -5.68
N ILE A 44 4.00 2.08 -5.72
CA ILE A 44 3.38 2.63 -6.93
C ILE A 44 4.14 3.85 -7.44
N ASN A 45 4.56 4.75 -6.55
CA ASN A 45 5.37 5.90 -6.92
C ASN A 45 6.71 5.48 -7.53
N THR A 46 7.36 4.48 -6.93
CA THR A 46 8.62 3.92 -7.45
C THR A 46 8.41 3.33 -8.84
N TYR A 47 7.37 2.52 -9.04
CA TYR A 47 7.07 1.91 -10.33
C TYR A 47 6.75 2.95 -11.42
N ILE A 48 5.89 3.93 -11.13
CA ILE A 48 5.57 5.02 -12.05
C ILE A 48 6.82 5.83 -12.40
N TYR A 49 7.64 6.17 -11.41
CA TYR A 49 8.89 6.90 -11.64
C TYR A 49 9.86 6.13 -12.54
N GLN A 50 10.01 4.83 -12.35
CA GLN A 50 10.88 4.00 -13.18
C GLN A 50 10.39 3.90 -14.64
N LYS A 51 9.07 3.90 -14.87
CA LYS A 51 8.50 3.81 -16.23
C LYS A 51 8.38 5.16 -16.94
N LEU A 52 8.09 6.25 -16.21
CA LEU A 52 7.71 7.55 -16.78
C LEU A 52 8.61 8.73 -16.36
N GLY A 53 9.52 8.54 -15.41
CA GLY A 53 10.39 9.61 -14.89
C GLY A 53 9.67 10.67 -14.05
N THR A 54 8.40 10.45 -13.69
CA THR A 54 7.58 11.41 -12.92
C THR A 54 7.17 10.85 -11.56
N VAL A 55 6.99 11.72 -10.57
CA VAL A 55 6.53 11.35 -9.22
C VAL A 55 5.12 11.92 -9.01
N PRO A 56 4.09 11.06 -8.90
CA PRO A 56 2.72 11.53 -8.71
C PRO A 56 2.53 12.13 -7.31
N GLN A 57 1.74 13.20 -7.26
CA GLN A 57 1.51 14.03 -6.07
C GLN A 57 0.22 13.65 -5.32
N SER A 58 -0.75 13.04 -6.01
CA SER A 58 -2.07 12.74 -5.44
C SER A 58 -2.56 11.34 -5.76
N HIS A 59 -3.59 10.85 -5.04
CA HIS A 59 -4.18 9.55 -5.33
C HIS A 59 -4.89 9.54 -6.70
N SER A 60 -5.52 10.66 -7.09
CA SER A 60 -6.12 10.80 -8.41
C SER A 60 -5.07 10.75 -9.52
N GLU A 61 -3.92 11.40 -9.31
CA GLU A 61 -2.82 11.38 -10.27
C GLU A 61 -2.19 10.00 -10.41
N ARG A 62 -1.94 9.27 -9.31
CA ARG A 62 -1.49 7.86 -9.37
C ARG A 62 -2.43 7.02 -10.23
N ARG A 63 -3.74 7.12 -9.99
CA ARG A 63 -4.73 6.36 -10.76
C ARG A 63 -4.79 6.77 -12.24
N ARG A 64 -4.64 8.06 -12.54
CA ARG A 64 -4.58 8.57 -13.92
C ARG A 64 -3.38 8.00 -14.65
N LEU A 65 -2.18 8.11 -14.07
CA LEU A 65 -0.94 7.62 -14.68
C LEU A 65 -0.98 6.10 -14.88
N LEU A 66 -1.44 5.32 -13.90
CA LEU A 66 -1.59 3.87 -14.06
C LEU A 66 -2.52 3.51 -15.23
N ARG A 67 -3.61 4.25 -15.43
CA ARG A 67 -4.51 4.07 -16.58
C ARG A 67 -3.81 4.41 -17.90
N GLU A 68 -3.13 5.55 -17.97
CA GLU A 68 -2.39 5.99 -19.17
C GLU A 68 -1.29 4.98 -19.55
N MET A 69 -0.71 4.29 -18.56
CA MET A 69 0.24 3.18 -18.76
C MET A 69 -0.42 1.85 -19.17
N GLY A 70 -1.75 1.79 -19.29
CA GLY A 70 -2.48 0.55 -19.55
C GLY A 70 -2.50 -0.44 -18.37
N ARG A 71 -2.12 0.00 -17.16
CA ARG A 71 -2.08 -0.80 -15.93
C ARG A 71 -3.35 -0.63 -15.10
N GLU A 72 -4.48 -0.94 -15.74
CA GLU A 72 -5.81 -0.87 -15.10
C GLU A 72 -5.91 -1.88 -13.93
N ASP A 73 -5.17 -2.99 -14.00
CA ASP A 73 -4.97 -3.96 -12.91
C ASP A 73 -4.40 -3.29 -11.65
N LEU A 74 -3.32 -2.52 -11.80
CA LEU A 74 -2.71 -1.79 -10.69
C LEU A 74 -3.60 -0.66 -10.20
N ARG A 75 -4.28 0.04 -11.11
CA ARG A 75 -5.20 1.12 -10.76
C ARG A 75 -6.34 0.62 -9.87
N ALA A 76 -6.94 -0.52 -10.26
CA ALA A 76 -8.02 -1.14 -9.51
C ALA A 76 -7.53 -1.61 -8.15
N LEU A 77 -6.44 -2.38 -8.09
CA LEU A 77 -5.85 -2.87 -6.85
C LEU A 77 -5.46 -1.73 -5.90
N TYR A 78 -4.87 -0.65 -6.43
CA TYR A 78 -4.53 0.52 -5.62
C TYR A 78 -5.77 1.15 -4.96
N SER A 79 -6.88 1.23 -5.70
CA SER A 79 -8.13 1.83 -5.20
C SER A 79 -8.80 0.92 -4.16
N ASP A 80 -8.76 -0.38 -4.39
CA ASP A 80 -9.28 -1.42 -3.48
C ASP A 80 -8.53 -1.39 -2.14
N LEU A 81 -7.19 -1.47 -2.17
CA LEU A 81 -6.37 -1.43 -0.97
C LEU A 81 -6.43 -0.08 -0.24
N MET A 82 -6.61 1.02 -0.97
CA MET A 82 -6.86 2.34 -0.38
C MET A 82 -8.16 2.35 0.43
N LYS A 83 -9.23 1.74 -0.11
CA LYS A 83 -10.51 1.65 0.57
C LYS A 83 -10.37 0.95 1.92
N THR A 84 -9.77 -0.24 1.92
CA THR A 84 -9.62 -1.05 3.15
C THR A 84 -8.64 -0.42 4.15
N LEU A 85 -7.43 -0.07 3.72
CA LEU A 85 -6.35 0.30 4.63
C LEU A 85 -6.45 1.76 5.10
N HIS A 86 -6.78 2.67 4.18
CA HIS A 86 -6.70 4.10 4.43
C HIS A 86 -8.05 4.71 4.77
N GLU A 87 -9.09 4.42 3.99
CA GLU A 87 -10.43 4.98 4.24
C GLU A 87 -11.10 4.29 5.43
N GLU A 88 -11.33 2.97 5.34
CA GLU A 88 -12.11 2.22 6.32
C GLU A 88 -11.34 2.02 7.64
N ALA A 89 -10.16 1.39 7.57
CA ALA A 89 -9.38 1.10 8.77
C ALA A 89 -8.83 2.39 9.39
N PHE A 90 -8.06 3.18 8.64
CA PHE A 90 -7.38 4.35 9.22
C PHE A 90 -8.31 5.54 9.48
N TYR A 91 -9.12 6.01 8.53
CA TYR A 91 -9.94 7.21 8.73
C TYR A 91 -11.25 6.94 9.47
N GLU A 92 -12.03 5.96 9.03
CA GLU A 92 -13.33 5.64 9.60
C GLU A 92 -13.21 4.84 10.91
N GLY A 93 -12.08 4.16 11.12
CA GLY A 93 -11.83 3.38 12.34
C GLY A 93 -12.55 2.04 12.36
N ILE A 94 -12.92 1.52 11.19
CA ILE A 94 -13.58 0.22 11.05
C ILE A 94 -12.60 -0.89 11.44
N TYR A 95 -13.00 -1.71 12.41
CA TYR A 95 -12.18 -2.80 12.93
C TYR A 95 -12.52 -4.12 12.23
N GLN A 96 -11.71 -4.48 11.24
CA GLN A 96 -11.79 -5.74 10.47
C GLN A 96 -10.38 -6.33 10.28
N PRO A 97 -9.82 -6.98 11.32
CA PRO A 97 -8.43 -7.45 11.31
C PRO A 97 -8.06 -8.39 10.16
N GLU A 98 -8.97 -9.27 9.76
CA GLU A 98 -8.70 -10.23 8.69
C GLU A 98 -8.61 -9.55 7.32
N GLU A 99 -9.45 -8.55 7.07
CA GLU A 99 -9.37 -7.73 5.84
C GLU A 99 -8.08 -6.91 5.79
N VAL A 100 -7.66 -6.32 6.92
CA VAL A 100 -6.39 -5.57 6.98
C VAL A 100 -5.18 -6.49 6.79
N LYS A 101 -5.17 -7.69 7.40
CA LYS A 101 -4.11 -8.69 7.16
C LYS A 101 -4.03 -9.08 5.70
N TYR A 102 -5.18 -9.40 5.09
CA TYR A 102 -5.27 -9.76 3.68
C TYR A 102 -4.76 -8.63 2.77
N ALA A 103 -5.16 -7.39 3.04
CA ALA A 103 -4.69 -6.22 2.31
C ALA A 103 -3.17 -6.02 2.45
N ILE A 104 -2.60 -6.20 3.64
CA ILE A 104 -1.14 -6.14 3.88
C ILE A 104 -0.39 -7.20 3.07
N GLU A 105 -0.88 -8.43 3.04
CA GLU A 105 -0.29 -9.50 2.23
C GLU A 105 -0.33 -9.16 0.73
N LYS A 106 -1.42 -8.55 0.26
CA LYS A 106 -1.53 -8.06 -1.13
C LYS A 106 -0.53 -6.96 -1.43
N VAL A 107 -0.31 -6.02 -0.51
CA VAL A 107 0.76 -5.00 -0.66
C VAL A 107 2.13 -5.65 -0.78
N GLY A 108 2.43 -6.65 0.05
CA GLY A 108 3.70 -7.39 -0.03
C GLY A 108 3.91 -8.07 -1.39
N LYS A 109 2.91 -8.83 -1.85
CA LYS A 109 2.94 -9.50 -3.16
C LYS A 109 3.12 -8.49 -4.30
N LEU A 110 2.40 -7.36 -4.24
CA LEU A 110 2.51 -6.31 -5.24
C LEU A 110 3.93 -5.74 -5.33
N ILE A 111 4.58 -5.47 -4.19
CA ILE A 111 5.95 -4.97 -4.17
C ILE A 111 6.90 -5.95 -4.87
N ASP A 112 6.78 -7.24 -4.56
CA ASP A 112 7.59 -8.29 -5.18
C ASP A 112 7.34 -8.39 -6.69
N ASP A 113 6.09 -8.33 -7.13
CA ASP A 113 5.71 -8.44 -8.54
C ASP A 113 6.22 -7.24 -9.36
N LEU A 114 6.08 -6.02 -8.84
CA LEU A 114 6.56 -4.80 -9.50
C LEU A 114 8.09 -4.76 -9.61
N GLU A 115 8.80 -5.16 -8.57
CA GLU A 115 10.27 -5.20 -8.59
C GLU A 115 10.78 -6.26 -9.58
N ARG A 116 10.13 -7.43 -9.65
CA ARG A 116 10.44 -8.46 -10.65
C ARG A 116 10.14 -8.00 -12.07
N GLU A 117 9.07 -7.26 -12.28
CA GLU A 117 8.70 -6.74 -13.60
C GLU A 117 9.74 -5.73 -14.12
N LEU A 118 10.32 -4.92 -13.24
CA LEU A 118 11.34 -3.91 -13.60
C LEU A 118 12.76 -4.47 -13.70
N SER A 119 13.02 -5.65 -13.12
CA SER A 119 14.31 -6.33 -13.21
C SER A 119 14.47 -7.20 -14.47
N LYS A 120 13.45 -7.21 -15.34
CA LYS A 120 13.47 -7.84 -16.67
C LYS A 120 13.81 -6.83 -17.74
#